data_AF-A0A1J9QW23-F1
#
_entry.id   AF-A0A1J9QW23-F1
#
_cell.length_a   1.000
_cell.length_b   1.000
_cell.length_c   1.000
_cell.angle_alpha   90.00
_cell.angle_beta   90.00
_cell.angle_gamma   90.00
#
_symmetry.space_group_name_H-M   'P 1'
#
loop_
_entity.id
_entity.type
_entity.pdbx_description
1 polymer ?
#
loop_
_entity_poly.entity_id
_entity_poly.type
_entity_poly.pdbx_seq_one_letter_code
_entity_poly.pdbx_strand_id
1 'polypeptide(L)'
;MTFQSVDRLLSLGLVPLGRTWHQISCVCVLMLLFPAQWSTPLASGAISWLPALNLQPSNITASLPVAGFGPPLVWFNLYGEARETVKQRAQGVAVTLNYPSSFYRPVDGSATPSRRRVDSLRQELQDGNADSQQIPLESRISNATLPYFRMESIEWLDDQPAFHDFFNSSRSLGSFTNLESSPYNVLMYGIRTETAILDWNLRLNLGDLPTWPSPTTINATYTLAVMVSRRENQPEEGTCLSVSPTYGHLPPKQQFRLTFYNEKTGIRDENCYMFANVTVAAGVVHGQQCPLVSSGVIEHRAADASAVDIHPHPLVAPAFRILPEILFGLAEMNATNGPTWDNLSGHVVGSWSLAFQATWNALNDWCETGAAAAAVRVPVPSVRAQVARERIGGKKKSTRLSQLHGE
;
A
#
# COMPACT_ATOMS: atom_id res chain seq x y z
N MET A 1 -20.62 40.86 28.96
CA MET A 1 -20.99 42.02 29.81
C MET A 1 -21.53 43.08 28.87
N THR A 2 -22.80 43.46 28.97
CA THR A 2 -23.43 44.44 28.05
C THR A 2 -23.19 45.86 28.57
N PHE A 3 -23.16 46.86 27.67
CA PHE A 3 -22.88 48.26 28.01
C PHE A 3 -23.77 48.80 29.15
N GLN A 4 -25.03 48.34 29.21
CA GLN A 4 -25.98 48.67 30.28
C GLN A 4 -25.58 48.18 31.68
N SER A 5 -24.77 47.12 31.79
CA SER A 5 -24.29 46.62 33.08
C SER A 5 -23.16 47.48 33.65
N VAL A 6 -22.38 48.13 32.79
CA VAL A 6 -21.29 49.03 33.19
C VAL A 6 -21.85 50.39 33.64
N ASP A 7 -22.87 50.91 32.95
CA ASP A 7 -23.57 52.14 33.34
C ASP A 7 -24.22 52.04 34.73
N ARG A 8 -24.74 50.86 35.10
CA ARG A 8 -25.34 50.63 36.42
C ARG A 8 -24.32 50.54 37.56
N LEU A 9 -23.10 50.11 37.28
CA LEU A 9 -22.03 50.06 38.29
C LEU A 9 -21.43 51.46 38.54
N LEU A 10 -21.42 52.32 37.52
CA LEU A 10 -20.88 53.67 37.62
C LEU A 10 -21.90 54.69 38.15
N SER A 11 -23.20 54.40 38.09
CA SER A 11 -24.25 55.31 38.57
C SER A 11 -24.56 55.23 40.07
N LEU A 12 -23.94 54.30 40.81
CA LEU A 12 -24.31 54.00 42.19
C LEU A 12 -23.56 54.77 43.30
N GLY A 13 -22.77 55.81 42.99
CA GLY A 13 -22.22 56.57 44.13
C GLY A 13 -21.22 57.70 43.93
N LEU A 14 -21.19 58.45 42.83
CA LEU A 14 -20.33 59.64 42.75
C LEU A 14 -21.03 60.87 42.15
N VAL A 15 -20.82 61.98 42.85
CA VAL A 15 -21.18 63.40 42.59
C VAL A 15 -21.04 63.78 41.10
N PRO A 16 -21.88 64.68 40.54
CA PRO A 16 -21.84 65.07 39.13
C PRO A 16 -20.51 65.74 38.76
N LEU A 17 -19.55 64.94 38.31
CA LEU A 17 -18.36 65.41 37.62
C LEU A 17 -18.70 65.67 36.15
N GLY A 18 -18.12 66.72 35.57
CA GLY A 18 -18.43 67.16 34.21
C GLY A 18 -18.36 66.03 33.18
N ARG A 19 -19.25 66.08 32.19
CA ARG A 19 -19.48 65.07 31.13
C ARG A 19 -18.19 64.54 30.45
N THR A 20 -17.11 65.31 30.47
CA THR A 20 -15.78 64.96 29.93
C THR A 20 -15.00 63.99 30.81
N TRP A 21 -15.06 64.09 32.14
CA TRP A 21 -14.34 63.19 33.05
C TRP A 21 -14.92 61.78 33.08
N HIS A 22 -16.25 61.65 32.97
CA HIS A 22 -16.91 60.35 32.86
C HIS A 22 -16.51 59.62 31.56
N GLN A 23 -16.37 60.33 30.45
CA GLN A 23 -15.92 59.74 29.18
C GLN A 23 -14.48 59.23 29.28
N ILE A 24 -13.57 60.02 29.85
CA ILE A 24 -12.16 59.62 30.06
C ILE A 24 -12.09 58.41 30.98
N SER A 25 -12.82 58.41 32.10
CA SER A 25 -12.86 57.28 33.03
C SER A 25 -13.40 56.01 32.36
N CYS A 26 -14.46 56.09 31.55
CA CYS A 26 -14.99 54.95 30.81
C CYS A 26 -13.98 54.40 29.79
N VAL A 27 -13.27 55.29 29.08
CA VAL A 27 -12.23 54.88 28.13
C VAL A 27 -11.06 54.21 28.85
N CYS A 28 -10.61 54.76 29.98
CA CYS A 28 -9.56 54.14 30.79
C CYS A 28 -9.97 52.75 31.32
N VAL A 29 -11.21 52.61 31.80
CA VAL A 29 -11.74 51.30 32.24
C VAL A 29 -11.85 50.32 31.08
N LEU A 30 -12.34 50.75 29.91
CA LEU A 30 -12.40 49.90 28.71
C LEU A 30 -11.01 49.47 28.23
N MET A 31 -10.02 50.38 28.26
CA MET A 31 -8.62 50.08 27.95
C MET A 31 -8.00 49.08 28.93
N LEU A 32 -8.37 49.12 30.22
CA LEU A 32 -7.93 48.14 31.22
C LEU A 32 -8.66 46.79 31.10
N LEU A 33 -9.91 46.78 30.63
CA LEU A 33 -10.69 45.55 30.41
C LEU A 33 -10.28 44.82 29.13
N PHE A 34 -9.69 45.52 28.14
CA PHE A 34 -9.29 44.90 26.88
C PHE A 34 -8.23 43.80 27.07
N PRO A 35 -7.09 44.01 27.79
CA PRO A 35 -6.16 42.93 28.10
C PRO A 35 -6.78 41.77 28.89
N ALA A 36 -7.71 42.07 29.82
CA ALA A 36 -8.37 41.06 30.65
C ALA A 36 -9.25 40.10 29.84
N GLN A 37 -9.94 40.60 28.81
CA GLN A 37 -10.75 39.75 27.93
C GLN A 37 -9.89 38.84 27.05
N TRP A 38 -8.67 39.27 26.70
CA TRP A 38 -7.74 38.49 25.89
C TRP A 38 -6.88 37.52 26.71
N SER A 39 -6.68 37.80 27.99
CA SER A 39 -5.98 36.88 28.91
C SER A 39 -6.88 35.80 29.47
N THR A 40 -8.20 35.96 29.44
CA THR A 40 -9.16 34.97 29.97
C THR A 40 -8.98 33.57 29.36
N PRO A 41 -8.84 33.38 28.02
CA PRO A 41 -8.62 32.06 27.43
C PRO A 41 -7.27 31.42 27.81
N LEU A 42 -6.24 32.25 28.03
CA LEU A 42 -4.92 31.82 28.49
C LEU A 42 -4.98 31.37 29.96
N ALA A 43 -5.63 32.16 30.82
CA ALA A 43 -5.76 31.87 32.26
C ALA A 43 -6.73 30.72 32.55
N SER A 44 -7.75 30.52 31.72
CA SER A 44 -8.74 29.45 31.91
C SER A 44 -8.26 28.08 31.40
N GLY A 45 -7.04 27.96 30.86
CA GLY A 45 -6.56 26.74 30.22
C GLY A 45 -7.45 26.31 29.04
N ALA A 46 -8.06 27.27 28.33
CA ALA A 46 -8.89 26.99 27.15
C ALA A 46 -8.03 26.79 25.89
N ILE A 47 -6.75 27.20 25.94
CA ILE A 47 -5.77 26.94 24.90
C ILE A 47 -4.99 25.68 25.27
N SER A 48 -5.18 24.62 24.49
CA SER A 48 -4.33 23.43 24.54
C SER A 48 -3.25 23.58 23.48
N TRP A 49 -1.99 23.45 23.89
CA TRP A 49 -0.85 23.40 23.00
C TRP A 49 -0.66 21.96 22.54
N LEU A 50 -1.03 21.66 21.30
CA LEU A 50 -0.87 20.33 20.73
C LEU A 50 0.44 20.27 19.95
N PRO A 51 1.23 19.19 20.10
CA PRO A 51 2.35 18.95 19.21
C PRO A 51 1.83 18.83 17.78
N ALA A 52 2.50 19.48 16.86
CA ALA A 52 2.19 19.47 15.44
C ALA A 52 3.48 19.28 14.64
N LEU A 53 3.40 18.58 13.52
CA LEU A 53 4.52 18.44 12.58
C LEU A 53 4.27 19.40 11.42
N ASN A 54 5.20 20.35 11.23
CA ASN A 54 5.20 21.23 10.08
C ASN A 54 6.27 20.78 9.10
N LEU A 55 5.90 20.64 7.83
CA LEU A 55 6.83 20.25 6.78
C LEU A 55 7.53 21.48 6.21
N GLN A 56 8.84 21.56 6.43
CA GLN A 56 9.66 22.64 5.89
C GLN A 56 10.47 22.16 4.69
N PRO A 57 10.62 22.98 3.62
CA PRO A 57 11.59 22.68 2.57
C PRO A 57 12.98 22.50 3.18
N SER A 58 13.70 21.47 2.76
CA SER A 58 15.10 21.26 3.14
C SER A 58 16.01 21.52 1.94
N ASN A 59 17.29 21.78 2.19
CA ASN A 59 18.32 21.83 1.15
C ASN A 59 18.77 20.43 0.70
N ILE A 60 18.18 19.36 1.27
CA ILE A 60 18.49 17.99 0.92
C ILE A 60 17.74 17.64 -0.36
N THR A 61 18.48 17.11 -1.34
CA THR A 61 17.92 16.53 -2.56
C THR A 61 17.98 15.02 -2.49
N ALA A 62 16.85 14.37 -2.77
CA ALA A 62 16.75 12.94 -2.90
C ALA A 62 17.11 12.53 -4.34
N SER A 63 17.84 11.44 -4.50
CA SER A 63 18.14 10.85 -5.81
C SER A 63 17.22 9.67 -6.06
N LEU A 64 16.25 9.79 -6.97
CA LEU A 64 15.30 8.72 -7.29
C LEU A 64 15.76 7.95 -8.54
N PRO A 65 16.09 6.64 -8.45
CA PRO A 65 16.51 5.84 -9.60
C PRO A 65 15.51 5.88 -10.75
N VAL A 66 15.98 6.06 -11.98
CA VAL A 66 15.14 6.03 -13.17
C VAL A 66 15.60 4.91 -14.06
N ALA A 67 14.69 3.98 -14.31
CA ALA A 67 14.94 2.88 -15.21
C ALA A 67 14.97 3.35 -16.66
N GLY A 68 15.88 2.80 -17.44
CA GLY A 68 16.02 3.11 -18.86
C GLY A 68 16.64 1.99 -19.67
N PHE A 69 16.81 2.26 -20.95
CA PHE A 69 17.40 1.30 -21.87
C PHE A 69 18.88 1.08 -21.60
N GLY A 70 19.30 -0.17 -21.45
CA GLY A 70 20.71 -0.51 -21.28
C GLY A 70 20.97 -2.01 -21.21
N PRO A 71 22.25 -2.41 -21.01
CA PRO A 71 22.64 -3.81 -20.85
C PRO A 71 21.82 -4.60 -19.82
N PRO A 72 21.43 -4.04 -18.65
CA PRO A 72 20.66 -4.80 -17.67
C PRO A 72 19.32 -5.33 -18.19
N LEU A 73 18.58 -4.54 -19.00
CA LEU A 73 17.34 -5.01 -19.60
C LEU A 73 17.60 -6.10 -20.63
N VAL A 74 18.64 -5.94 -21.45
CA VAL A 74 19.04 -6.96 -22.44
C VAL A 74 19.40 -8.26 -21.74
N TRP A 75 20.13 -8.20 -20.63
CA TRP A 75 20.49 -9.37 -19.84
C TRP A 75 19.28 -10.03 -19.20
N PHE A 76 18.36 -9.24 -18.64
CA PHE A 76 17.09 -9.75 -18.12
C PHE A 76 16.29 -10.49 -19.20
N ASN A 77 16.26 -10.00 -20.44
CA ASN A 77 15.58 -10.68 -21.53
C ASN A 77 16.32 -11.94 -22.02
N LEU A 78 17.65 -11.90 -22.13
CA LEU A 78 18.43 -13.00 -22.73
C LEU A 78 18.83 -14.11 -21.75
N TYR A 79 19.16 -13.77 -20.51
CA TYR A 79 19.79 -14.70 -19.56
C TYR A 79 18.86 -15.08 -18.40
N GLY A 80 18.72 -16.39 -18.16
CA GLY A 80 17.94 -16.90 -17.02
C GLY A 80 18.47 -16.41 -15.68
N GLU A 81 19.80 -16.40 -15.49
CA GLU A 81 20.45 -15.95 -14.24
C GLU A 81 20.14 -14.49 -13.88
N ALA A 82 20.05 -13.62 -14.89
CA ALA A 82 19.67 -12.22 -14.68
C ALA A 82 18.21 -12.11 -14.22
N ARG A 83 17.30 -12.92 -14.78
CA ARG A 83 15.90 -12.97 -14.33
C ARG A 83 15.77 -13.51 -12.91
N GLU A 84 16.51 -14.58 -12.59
CA GLU A 84 16.56 -15.14 -11.25
C GLU A 84 17.04 -14.12 -10.22
N THR A 85 18.05 -13.32 -10.58
CA THR A 85 18.55 -12.22 -9.74
C THR A 85 17.47 -11.16 -9.49
N VAL A 86 16.74 -10.73 -10.55
CA VAL A 86 15.62 -9.79 -10.41
C VAL A 86 14.50 -10.39 -9.56
N LYS A 87 14.20 -11.68 -9.72
CA LYS A 87 13.20 -12.38 -8.91
C LYS A 87 13.56 -12.39 -7.43
N GLN A 88 14.78 -12.80 -7.08
CA GLN A 88 15.27 -12.79 -5.70
C GLN A 88 15.27 -11.37 -5.11
N ARG A 89 15.63 -10.37 -5.92
CA ARG A 89 15.54 -8.97 -5.49
C ARG A 89 14.10 -8.55 -5.22
N ALA A 90 13.16 -8.85 -6.11
CA ALA A 90 11.74 -8.55 -5.93
C ALA A 90 11.18 -9.21 -4.66
N GLN A 91 11.51 -10.47 -4.43
CA GLN A 91 11.20 -11.21 -3.22
C GLN A 91 11.70 -10.51 -1.94
N GLY A 92 12.97 -10.08 -1.91
CA GLY A 92 13.52 -9.30 -0.79
C GLY A 92 12.90 -7.91 -0.63
N VAL A 93 12.55 -7.25 -1.75
CA VAL A 93 11.84 -5.97 -1.73
C VAL A 93 10.45 -6.13 -1.13
N ALA A 94 9.71 -7.19 -1.46
CA ALA A 94 8.37 -7.43 -0.92
C ALA A 94 8.37 -7.50 0.62
N VAL A 95 9.35 -8.20 1.20
CA VAL A 95 9.54 -8.26 2.66
C VAL A 95 9.80 -6.86 3.25
N THR A 96 10.57 -6.04 2.54
CA THR A 96 10.91 -4.67 2.97
C THR A 96 9.72 -3.71 2.85
N LEU A 97 8.88 -3.88 1.83
CA LEU A 97 7.70 -3.04 1.63
C LEU A 97 6.67 -3.23 2.75
N ASN A 98 6.67 -4.36 3.46
CA ASN A 98 5.90 -4.68 4.68
C ASN A 98 4.58 -3.91 4.87
N TYR A 99 3.47 -4.46 4.37
CA TYR A 99 2.14 -3.88 4.55
C TYR A 99 1.46 -4.33 5.85
N PRO A 100 0.64 -3.46 6.49
CA PRO A 100 -0.18 -3.87 7.63
C PRO A 100 -1.27 -4.88 7.20
N SER A 101 -1.77 -5.68 8.13
CA SER A 101 -2.82 -6.68 7.86
C SER A 101 -4.09 -6.11 7.21
N SER A 102 -4.41 -4.83 7.45
CA SER A 102 -5.53 -4.13 6.81
C SER A 102 -5.39 -3.99 5.30
N PHE A 103 -4.16 -4.05 4.76
CA PHE A 103 -3.90 -4.05 3.31
C PHE A 103 -4.47 -5.28 2.60
N TYR A 104 -4.53 -6.41 3.30
CA TYR A 104 -5.06 -7.67 2.79
C TYR A 104 -6.55 -7.83 3.07
N ARG A 105 -7.23 -6.79 3.55
CA ARG A 105 -8.68 -6.80 3.72
C ARG A 105 -9.26 -5.91 2.63
N PRO A 106 -9.94 -6.47 1.63
CA PRO A 106 -10.59 -5.69 0.60
C PRO A 106 -11.80 -5.05 1.27
N VAL A 107 -11.61 -3.86 1.85
CA VAL A 107 -12.74 -3.00 2.14
C VAL A 107 -13.10 -2.39 0.79
N ASP A 108 -14.27 -2.71 0.27
CA ASP A 108 -14.80 -2.19 -0.99
C ASP A 108 -14.48 -0.68 -1.12
N GLY A 109 -13.61 -0.33 -2.06
CA GLY A 109 -13.22 1.06 -2.34
C GLY A 109 -12.08 1.66 -1.49
N SER A 110 -11.47 0.92 -0.57
CA SER A 110 -10.27 1.41 0.13
C SER A 110 -9.07 1.49 -0.80
N ALA A 111 -8.39 2.64 -0.81
CA ALA A 111 -7.25 2.87 -1.70
C ALA A 111 -6.08 1.95 -1.34
N THR A 112 -5.66 1.13 -2.30
CA THR A 112 -4.44 0.34 -2.21
C THR A 112 -3.25 1.30 -2.15
N PRO A 113 -2.48 1.32 -1.05
CA PRO A 113 -1.25 2.12 -1.01
C PRO A 113 -0.27 1.63 -2.08
N SER A 114 0.41 2.59 -2.69
CA SER A 114 1.50 2.37 -3.61
C SER A 114 2.80 2.70 -2.90
N ARG A 115 3.72 1.74 -2.81
CA ARG A 115 5.02 1.92 -2.19
C ARG A 115 6.14 1.71 -3.19
N ARG A 116 7.16 2.54 -3.03
CA ARG A 116 8.40 2.44 -3.77
C ARG A 116 9.57 2.41 -2.81
N ARG A 117 10.45 1.42 -3.01
CA ARG A 117 11.74 1.33 -2.35
C ARG A 117 12.74 2.19 -3.13
N VAL A 118 13.57 2.91 -2.38
CA VAL A 118 14.60 3.80 -2.89
C VAL A 118 15.81 3.69 -1.95
N ASP A 119 16.78 2.85 -2.31
CA ASP A 119 17.93 2.56 -1.44
C ASP A 119 18.80 3.79 -1.15
N SER A 120 18.83 4.78 -2.05
CA SER A 120 19.55 6.05 -1.82
C SER A 120 18.95 6.88 -0.67
N LEU A 121 17.68 6.70 -0.33
CA LEU A 121 17.06 7.34 0.84
C LEU A 121 17.37 6.61 2.15
N ARG A 122 17.92 5.39 2.05
CA ARG A 122 18.32 4.58 3.21
C ARG A 122 19.66 5.04 3.77
N GLN A 123 20.42 5.90 3.06
CA GLN A 123 21.84 6.13 3.30
C GLN A 123 22.17 6.37 4.78
N GLU A 124 22.65 5.29 5.39
CA GLU A 124 23.06 5.12 6.77
C GLU A 124 24.58 4.92 6.67
N LEU A 125 25.35 5.93 7.09
CA LEU A 125 26.75 5.86 7.54
C LEU A 125 27.56 4.61 7.08
N GLN A 126 27.92 4.51 5.80
CA GLN A 126 28.96 3.56 5.37
C GLN A 126 30.37 4.16 5.40
N ASP A 127 30.48 5.49 5.38
CA ASP A 127 31.73 6.20 5.59
C ASP A 127 31.63 6.89 6.95
N GLY A 128 32.55 6.60 7.88
CA GLY A 128 32.57 7.10 9.26
C GLY A 128 32.68 8.63 9.45
N ASN A 129 32.27 9.42 8.46
CA ASN A 129 31.99 10.85 8.58
C ASN A 129 30.54 11.04 9.06
N ALA A 130 30.41 11.60 10.26
CA ALA A 130 29.17 11.80 11.01
C ALA A 130 28.11 12.73 10.37
N ASP A 131 28.27 13.09 9.09
CA ASP A 131 27.45 14.10 8.40
C ASP A 131 26.49 13.53 7.34
N SER A 132 26.37 12.20 7.20
CA SER A 132 25.29 11.63 6.38
C SER A 132 23.95 11.79 7.12
N GLN A 133 23.23 12.86 6.79
CA GLN A 133 21.90 13.13 7.33
C GLN A 133 20.90 12.12 6.78
N GLN A 134 20.57 11.11 7.59
CA GLN A 134 19.42 10.26 7.34
C GLN A 134 18.17 11.14 7.22
N ILE A 135 17.43 10.99 6.12
CA ILE A 135 16.17 11.73 5.94
C ILE A 135 15.19 11.25 7.01
N PRO A 136 14.66 12.13 7.88
CA PRO A 136 13.74 11.71 8.94
C PRO A 136 12.48 11.05 8.36
N LEU A 137 11.92 10.08 9.08
CA LEU A 137 10.60 9.52 8.76
C LEU A 137 9.55 10.65 8.73
N GLU A 138 8.45 10.44 7.99
CA GLU A 138 7.40 11.45 7.73
C GLU A 138 7.83 12.63 6.83
N SER A 139 9.10 12.67 6.39
CA SER A 139 9.53 13.58 5.32
C SER A 139 8.72 13.33 4.05
N ARG A 140 8.50 14.38 3.26
CA ARG A 140 7.78 14.29 1.98
C ARG A 140 8.76 14.44 0.82
N ILE A 141 8.71 13.47 -0.09
CA ILE A 141 9.50 13.44 -1.32
C ILE A 141 8.61 13.90 -2.48
N SER A 142 9.10 14.86 -3.27
CA SER A 142 8.36 15.39 -4.42
C SER A 142 8.57 14.59 -5.69
N ASN A 143 7.60 14.63 -6.61
CA ASN A 143 7.70 14.10 -7.98
C ASN A 143 8.17 12.65 -8.05
N ALA A 144 7.66 11.82 -7.14
CA ALA A 144 7.99 10.41 -7.13
C ALA A 144 7.04 9.62 -8.04
N THR A 145 7.59 8.73 -8.85
CA THR A 145 6.82 7.72 -9.59
C THR A 145 6.80 6.43 -8.79
N LEU A 146 5.61 5.89 -8.50
CA LEU A 146 5.43 4.69 -7.68
C LEU A 146 4.58 3.65 -8.45
N PRO A 147 4.85 2.33 -8.29
CA PRO A 147 4.04 1.30 -8.93
C PRO A 147 2.67 1.19 -8.27
N TYR A 148 1.62 1.14 -9.07
CA TYR A 148 0.25 1.02 -8.58
C TYR A 148 -0.41 -0.22 -9.16
N PHE A 149 -1.07 -0.99 -8.30
CA PHE A 149 -1.84 -2.16 -8.66
C PHE A 149 -3.14 -2.19 -7.85
N ARG A 150 -4.25 -2.39 -8.56
CA ARG A 150 -5.58 -2.57 -7.98
C ARG A 150 -6.26 -3.76 -8.64
N MET A 151 -6.83 -4.64 -7.83
CA MET A 151 -7.79 -5.64 -8.28
C MET A 151 -9.19 -5.06 -8.08
N GLU A 152 -9.91 -4.87 -9.18
CA GLU A 152 -11.22 -4.20 -9.20
C GLU A 152 -12.34 -5.16 -8.80
N SER A 153 -12.23 -6.43 -9.20
CA SER A 153 -13.20 -7.47 -8.90
C SER A 153 -12.54 -8.84 -8.80
N ILE A 154 -13.16 -9.73 -8.02
CA ILE A 154 -12.87 -11.16 -7.98
C ILE A 154 -14.20 -11.89 -8.04
N GLU A 155 -14.39 -12.68 -9.08
CA GLU A 155 -15.53 -13.57 -9.25
C GLU A 155 -15.07 -15.03 -9.23
N TRP A 156 -15.35 -15.73 -8.14
CA TRP A 156 -15.01 -17.16 -8.02
C TRP A 156 -15.86 -18.01 -8.96
N LEU A 157 -15.20 -18.89 -9.71
CA LEU A 157 -15.78 -19.74 -10.72
C LEU A 157 -15.96 -21.16 -10.19
N ASP A 158 -16.96 -21.85 -10.72
CA ASP A 158 -17.05 -23.30 -10.61
C ASP A 158 -16.03 -23.96 -11.56
N ASP A 159 -15.62 -25.17 -11.20
CA ASP A 159 -14.73 -26.00 -12.02
C ASP A 159 -15.24 -26.14 -13.46
N GLN A 160 -14.32 -26.08 -14.42
CA GLN A 160 -14.63 -26.18 -15.85
C GLN A 160 -13.72 -27.19 -16.55
N PRO A 161 -14.25 -27.98 -17.49
CA PRO A 161 -13.46 -28.93 -18.30
C PRO A 161 -12.24 -28.31 -18.98
N ALA A 162 -12.34 -27.05 -19.41
CA ALA A 162 -11.22 -26.33 -20.05
C ALA A 162 -9.99 -26.20 -19.13
N PHE A 163 -10.16 -26.23 -17.81
CA PHE A 163 -9.03 -26.24 -16.88
C PHE A 163 -8.31 -27.58 -16.89
N HIS A 164 -9.02 -28.71 -16.99
CA HIS A 164 -8.36 -30.02 -17.16
C HIS A 164 -7.40 -30.02 -18.35
N ASP A 165 -7.81 -29.44 -19.48
CA ASP A 165 -6.97 -29.32 -20.67
C ASP A 165 -5.76 -28.40 -20.42
N PHE A 166 -5.93 -27.30 -19.68
CA PHE A 166 -4.82 -26.43 -19.29
C PHE A 166 -3.74 -27.18 -18.51
N PHE A 167 -4.11 -27.91 -17.45
CA PHE A 167 -3.16 -28.66 -16.62
C PHE A 167 -2.53 -29.83 -17.37
N ASN A 168 -3.31 -30.56 -18.18
CA ASN A 168 -2.81 -31.69 -18.96
C ASN A 168 -1.92 -31.27 -20.12
N SER A 169 -2.08 -30.06 -20.65
CA SER A 169 -1.26 -29.57 -21.76
C SER A 169 0.19 -29.27 -21.38
N SER A 170 0.60 -29.41 -20.10
CA SER A 170 1.98 -29.25 -19.59
C SER A 170 2.64 -27.90 -19.91
N ARG A 171 1.84 -26.94 -20.37
CA ARG A 171 2.26 -25.64 -20.93
C ARG A 171 1.81 -24.47 -20.05
N SER A 172 1.48 -24.77 -18.80
CA SER A 172 1.04 -23.82 -17.78
C SER A 172 2.14 -22.80 -17.52
N LEU A 173 1.75 -21.52 -17.47
CA LEU A 173 2.61 -20.41 -17.06
C LEU A 173 2.98 -20.58 -15.57
N GLY A 174 4.08 -21.28 -15.31
CA GLY A 174 4.80 -21.25 -14.04
C GLY A 174 6.30 -21.05 -14.21
N SER A 175 6.83 -21.19 -15.44
CA SER A 175 8.24 -20.99 -15.72
C SER A 175 8.37 -20.04 -16.91
N PHE A 176 8.68 -18.76 -16.66
CA PHE A 176 9.17 -17.85 -17.69
C PHE A 176 10.59 -18.21 -18.13
N THR A 177 11.23 -19.13 -17.42
CA THR A 177 12.40 -19.79 -17.96
C THR A 177 11.94 -20.77 -19.03
N ASN A 178 12.15 -20.42 -20.30
CA ASN A 178 12.43 -21.38 -21.39
C ASN A 178 13.72 -22.19 -21.11
N LEU A 179 14.01 -22.46 -19.84
CA LEU A 179 14.87 -23.56 -19.48
C LEU A 179 13.98 -24.78 -19.69
N GLU A 180 14.24 -25.47 -20.80
CA GLU A 180 13.97 -26.90 -20.95
C GLU A 180 14.44 -27.73 -19.71
N SER A 181 15.17 -27.10 -18.77
CA SER A 181 15.64 -27.65 -17.50
C SER A 181 14.91 -27.19 -16.23
N SER A 182 13.78 -26.45 -16.28
CA SER A 182 12.87 -26.42 -15.12
C SER A 182 11.73 -27.42 -15.36
N PRO A 183 11.91 -28.71 -14.98
CA PRO A 183 10.89 -29.75 -15.18
C PRO A 183 9.65 -29.55 -14.29
N TYR A 184 9.57 -28.46 -13.53
CA TYR A 184 8.58 -28.25 -12.49
C TYR A 184 7.47 -27.34 -13.00
N ASN A 185 6.36 -27.95 -13.40
CA ASN A 185 5.09 -27.25 -13.49
C ASN A 185 4.77 -26.73 -12.08
N VAL A 186 4.81 -25.42 -11.87
CA VAL A 186 4.65 -24.80 -10.54
C VAL A 186 3.29 -25.18 -9.95
N LEU A 187 2.27 -25.32 -10.81
CA LEU A 187 0.96 -25.84 -10.46
C LEU A 187 0.94 -27.35 -10.13
N MET A 188 1.98 -28.11 -10.41
CA MET A 188 2.09 -29.50 -9.94
C MET A 188 2.73 -29.59 -8.57
N TYR A 189 3.76 -28.79 -8.33
CA TYR A 189 4.53 -28.80 -7.08
C TYR A 189 4.08 -27.76 -6.08
N GLY A 190 2.90 -27.17 -6.33
CA GLY A 190 2.51 -25.93 -5.71
C GLY A 190 2.56 -25.95 -4.19
N ILE A 191 2.80 -24.76 -3.64
CA ILE A 191 2.86 -24.51 -2.20
C ILE A 191 1.60 -23.79 -1.77
N ARG A 192 1.08 -24.13 -0.58
CA ARG A 192 -0.13 -23.49 -0.04
C ARG A 192 0.04 -21.96 -0.14
N THR A 193 -0.99 -21.26 -0.60
CA THR A 193 -1.00 -19.82 -0.93
C THR A 193 -0.53 -19.41 -2.32
N GLU A 194 -0.14 -20.36 -3.15
CA GLU A 194 0.17 -20.07 -4.54
C GLU A 194 -1.06 -19.65 -5.35
N THR A 195 -0.85 -18.62 -6.18
CA THR A 195 -1.79 -18.18 -7.21
C THR A 195 -1.08 -18.12 -8.55
N ALA A 196 -1.69 -18.64 -9.61
CA ALA A 196 -1.17 -18.59 -10.97
C ALA A 196 -2.17 -17.92 -11.92
N ILE A 197 -1.65 -17.35 -13.02
CA ILE A 197 -2.45 -16.76 -14.10
C ILE A 197 -2.62 -17.79 -15.20
N LEU A 198 -3.86 -18.03 -15.61
CA LEU A 198 -4.21 -18.94 -16.68
C LEU A 198 -4.41 -18.15 -18.00
N ASP A 199 -3.35 -17.52 -18.49
CA ASP A 199 -3.37 -16.81 -19.78
C ASP A 199 -2.17 -17.18 -20.67
N TRP A 200 -2.46 -17.82 -21.80
CA TRP A 200 -1.46 -18.24 -22.79
C TRP A 200 -0.77 -17.06 -23.51
N ASN A 201 -1.38 -15.88 -23.55
CA ASN A 201 -0.85 -14.72 -24.25
C ASN A 201 0.19 -13.93 -23.45
N LEU A 202 0.36 -14.23 -22.15
CA LEU A 202 1.37 -13.59 -21.30
C LEU A 202 2.79 -14.14 -21.48
N ARG A 203 3.01 -15.07 -22.41
CA ARG A 203 4.32 -15.64 -22.69
C ARG A 203 5.33 -14.57 -23.10
N LEU A 204 6.53 -14.66 -22.53
CA LEU A 204 7.68 -13.93 -23.06
C LEU A 204 8.06 -14.54 -24.41
N ASN A 205 7.67 -13.89 -25.51
CA ASN A 205 8.37 -14.07 -26.77
C ASN A 205 9.76 -13.48 -26.61
N LEU A 206 10.74 -14.31 -26.24
CA LEU A 206 12.15 -13.92 -26.11
C LEU A 206 12.74 -13.37 -27.43
N GLY A 207 12.06 -13.58 -28.56
CA GLY A 207 12.41 -13.02 -29.87
C GLY A 207 11.99 -11.56 -30.08
N ASP A 208 11.06 -11.05 -29.26
CA ASP A 208 10.66 -9.65 -29.28
C ASP A 208 11.55 -8.87 -28.29
N LEU A 209 12.62 -8.29 -28.84
CA LEU A 209 13.28 -7.05 -28.39
C LEU A 209 14.57 -7.17 -27.55
N PRO A 210 15.65 -6.56 -28.08
CA PRO A 210 16.61 -5.82 -27.28
C PRO A 210 16.24 -4.32 -27.23
N THR A 211 14.96 -3.93 -27.23
CA THR A 211 14.54 -2.51 -27.14
C THR A 211 13.79 -2.22 -25.85
N TRP A 212 13.83 -0.96 -25.41
CA TRP A 212 13.04 -0.49 -24.28
C TRP A 212 11.54 -0.69 -24.55
N PRO A 213 10.77 -1.25 -23.60
CA PRO A 213 9.34 -1.45 -23.80
C PRO A 213 8.60 -0.12 -23.95
N SER A 214 7.59 -0.08 -24.81
CA SER A 214 6.67 1.05 -24.86
C SER A 214 5.93 1.19 -23.52
N PRO A 215 5.75 2.42 -22.99
CA PRO A 215 4.95 2.64 -21.80
C PRO A 215 3.52 2.09 -21.97
N THR A 216 3.06 1.28 -21.02
CA THR A 216 1.72 0.68 -21.04
C THR A 216 1.08 0.71 -19.65
N THR A 217 -0.25 0.72 -19.62
CA THR A 217 -1.06 0.35 -18.46
C THR A 217 -1.68 -1.03 -18.71
N ILE A 218 -2.06 -1.72 -17.63
CA ILE A 218 -2.86 -2.95 -17.72
C ILE A 218 -4.24 -2.60 -17.20
N ASN A 219 -5.26 -2.90 -18.00
CA ASN A 219 -6.66 -2.92 -17.59
C ASN A 219 -7.31 -4.11 -18.30
N ALA A 220 -7.31 -5.26 -17.64
CA ALA A 220 -7.68 -6.52 -18.24
C ALA A 220 -8.30 -7.47 -17.22
N THR A 221 -9.04 -8.46 -17.73
CA THR A 221 -9.59 -9.55 -16.93
C THR A 221 -8.79 -10.81 -17.18
N TYR A 222 -8.38 -11.48 -16.11
CA TYR A 222 -7.61 -12.71 -16.12
C TYR A 222 -8.35 -13.79 -15.36
N THR A 223 -8.12 -15.04 -15.76
CA THR A 223 -8.55 -16.18 -14.96
C THR A 223 -7.37 -16.65 -14.10
N LEU A 224 -7.58 -16.71 -12.80
CA LEU A 224 -6.60 -17.16 -11.82
C LEU A 224 -6.89 -18.57 -11.36
N ALA A 225 -5.84 -19.33 -11.08
CA ALA A 225 -5.91 -20.54 -10.27
C ALA A 225 -5.28 -20.26 -8.91
N VAL A 226 -5.96 -20.61 -7.83
CA VAL A 226 -5.47 -20.46 -6.45
C VAL A 226 -5.47 -21.82 -5.78
N MET A 227 -4.30 -22.27 -5.30
CA MET A 227 -4.25 -23.54 -4.59
C MET A 227 -4.71 -23.34 -3.14
N VAL A 228 -5.86 -23.91 -2.82
CA VAL A 228 -6.52 -23.72 -1.52
C VAL A 228 -6.21 -24.82 -0.53
N SER A 229 -5.89 -26.03 -0.99
CA SER A 229 -5.42 -27.11 -0.13
C SER A 229 -4.56 -28.10 -0.88
N ARG A 230 -3.62 -28.71 -0.15
CA ARG A 230 -2.84 -29.86 -0.61
C ARG A 230 -3.01 -30.99 0.40
N ARG A 231 -3.27 -32.19 -0.10
CA ARG A 231 -3.34 -33.42 0.70
C ARG A 231 -2.22 -34.33 0.26
N GLU A 232 -1.31 -34.61 1.18
CA GLU A 232 -0.15 -35.47 0.93
C GLU A 232 -0.43 -36.88 1.45
N ASN A 233 0.19 -37.88 0.81
CA ASN A 233 0.22 -39.27 1.30
C ASN A 233 -1.17 -39.88 1.55
N GLN A 234 -2.13 -39.62 0.67
CA GLN A 234 -3.48 -40.16 0.84
C GLN A 234 -3.58 -41.57 0.23
N PRO A 235 -4.05 -42.58 0.99
CA PRO A 235 -4.21 -43.94 0.47
C PRO A 235 -5.43 -44.10 -0.45
N GLU A 236 -6.41 -43.19 -0.32
CA GLU A 236 -7.66 -43.20 -1.08
C GLU A 236 -7.91 -41.84 -1.72
N GLU A 237 -8.61 -41.85 -2.85
CA GLU A 237 -9.11 -40.61 -3.45
C GLU A 237 -10.09 -39.96 -2.49
N GLY A 238 -9.90 -38.67 -2.21
CA GLY A 238 -10.92 -37.92 -1.51
C GLY A 238 -11.33 -36.65 -2.21
N THR A 239 -12.27 -35.96 -1.58
CA THR A 239 -12.83 -34.71 -2.07
C THR A 239 -12.02 -33.53 -1.55
N CYS A 240 -11.90 -32.49 -2.37
CA CYS A 240 -11.40 -31.21 -1.90
C CYS A 240 -12.27 -30.67 -0.75
N LEU A 241 -11.63 -30.18 0.32
CA LEU A 241 -12.33 -29.76 1.52
C LEU A 241 -13.00 -28.40 1.31
N SER A 242 -14.24 -28.24 1.80
CA SER A 242 -14.91 -26.92 1.82
C SER A 242 -14.27 -25.94 2.81
N VAL A 243 -13.50 -26.46 3.77
CA VAL A 243 -12.73 -25.68 4.73
C VAL A 243 -11.24 -25.97 4.50
N SER A 244 -10.52 -24.97 4.03
CA SER A 244 -9.07 -25.02 3.84
C SER A 244 -8.35 -24.86 5.19
N PRO A 245 -7.27 -25.64 5.45
CA PRO A 245 -6.42 -25.41 6.62
C PRO A 245 -5.71 -24.05 6.60
N THR A 246 -5.54 -23.45 5.42
CA THR A 246 -4.85 -22.15 5.24
C THR A 246 -5.84 -20.99 5.25
N TYR A 247 -6.98 -21.17 4.57
CA TYR A 247 -7.92 -20.11 4.24
C TYR A 247 -9.25 -20.17 4.99
N GLY A 248 -9.47 -21.17 5.85
CA GLY A 248 -10.75 -21.34 6.53
C GLY A 248 -11.87 -21.68 5.54
N HIS A 249 -13.04 -21.08 5.71
CA HIS A 249 -14.19 -21.33 4.85
C HIS A 249 -13.93 -20.80 3.44
N LEU A 250 -14.03 -21.71 2.47
CA LEU A 250 -13.87 -21.36 1.07
C LEU A 250 -15.21 -20.88 0.48
N PRO A 251 -15.20 -20.02 -0.55
CA PRO A 251 -16.39 -19.71 -1.32
C PRO A 251 -17.08 -21.00 -1.79
N PRO A 252 -18.43 -21.05 -1.82
CA PRO A 252 -19.19 -22.26 -2.15
C PRO A 252 -19.16 -22.55 -3.65
N LYS A 253 -17.99 -22.89 -4.17
CA LYS A 253 -17.69 -23.16 -5.57
C LYS A 253 -16.99 -24.50 -5.72
N GLN A 254 -17.25 -25.18 -6.84
CA GLN A 254 -16.60 -26.45 -7.12
C GLN A 254 -15.09 -26.24 -7.30
N GLN A 255 -14.30 -26.99 -6.54
CA GLN A 255 -12.85 -26.98 -6.62
C GLN A 255 -12.37 -27.98 -7.66
N PHE A 256 -11.31 -27.61 -8.38
CA PHE A 256 -10.62 -28.50 -9.30
C PHE A 256 -9.59 -29.33 -8.56
N ARG A 257 -9.66 -30.63 -8.80
CA ARG A 257 -8.78 -31.62 -8.17
C ARG A 257 -7.72 -32.07 -9.17
N LEU A 258 -6.46 -31.90 -8.77
CA LEU A 258 -5.32 -32.38 -9.51
C LEU A 258 -4.60 -33.44 -8.69
N THR A 259 -4.56 -34.66 -9.21
CA THR A 259 -4.00 -35.81 -8.52
C THR A 259 -2.67 -36.22 -9.16
N PHE A 260 -1.67 -36.42 -8.30
CA PHE A 260 -0.36 -36.93 -8.69
C PHE A 260 -0.15 -38.29 -8.06
N TYR A 261 0.25 -39.25 -8.89
CA TYR A 261 0.60 -40.58 -8.44
C TYR A 261 2.07 -40.85 -8.68
N ASN A 262 2.81 -41.10 -7.60
CA ASN A 262 4.20 -41.50 -7.70
C ASN A 262 4.28 -43.03 -7.70
N GLU A 263 4.40 -43.62 -8.89
CA GLU A 263 4.45 -45.07 -9.09
C GLU A 263 5.53 -45.78 -8.25
N LYS A 264 6.67 -45.11 -8.00
CA LYS A 264 7.79 -45.71 -7.25
C LYS A 264 7.52 -45.83 -5.76
N THR A 265 6.72 -44.92 -5.21
CA THR A 265 6.44 -44.86 -3.77
C THR A 265 5.03 -45.34 -3.43
N GLY A 266 4.15 -45.46 -4.43
CA GLY A 266 2.72 -45.71 -4.23
C GLY A 266 1.97 -44.54 -3.57
N ILE A 267 2.64 -43.39 -3.41
CA ILE A 267 2.08 -42.21 -2.77
C ILE A 267 1.23 -41.42 -3.76
N ARG A 268 0.06 -41.00 -3.31
CA ARG A 268 -0.84 -40.09 -4.01
C ARG A 268 -0.91 -38.75 -3.29
N ASP A 269 -0.62 -37.70 -4.04
CA ASP A 269 -0.80 -36.30 -3.62
C ASP A 269 -1.97 -35.69 -4.38
N GLU A 270 -2.77 -34.87 -3.71
CA GLU A 270 -3.89 -34.16 -4.30
C GLU A 270 -3.76 -32.66 -4.03
N ASN A 271 -3.74 -31.86 -5.10
CA ASN A 271 -3.84 -30.41 -5.04
C ASN A 271 -5.27 -29.99 -5.39
N CYS A 272 -5.82 -29.07 -4.61
CA CYS A 272 -7.15 -28.51 -4.84
C CYS A 272 -7.02 -27.03 -5.22
N TYR A 273 -7.58 -26.68 -6.36
CA TYR A 273 -7.57 -25.34 -6.93
C TYR A 273 -8.96 -24.73 -6.94
N MET A 274 -9.02 -23.44 -6.66
CA MET A 274 -10.17 -22.59 -6.97
C MET A 274 -9.81 -21.69 -8.14
N PHE A 275 -10.79 -21.42 -8.99
CA PHE A 275 -10.61 -20.46 -10.08
C PHE A 275 -11.39 -19.18 -9.81
N ALA A 276 -10.86 -18.07 -10.31
CA ALA A 276 -11.56 -16.80 -10.28
C ALA A 276 -11.29 -16.00 -11.55
N ASN A 277 -12.30 -15.28 -12.02
CA ASN A 277 -12.07 -14.16 -12.92
C ASN A 277 -11.74 -12.93 -12.09
N VAL A 278 -10.62 -12.29 -12.40
CA VAL A 278 -10.18 -11.06 -11.75
C VAL A 278 -10.02 -9.96 -12.77
N THR A 279 -10.62 -8.81 -12.51
CA THR A 279 -10.35 -7.59 -13.28
C THR A 279 -9.29 -6.79 -12.55
N VAL A 280 -8.20 -6.44 -13.23
CA VAL A 280 -7.06 -5.75 -12.62
C VAL A 280 -6.69 -4.49 -13.40
N ALA A 281 -6.24 -3.48 -12.65
CA ALA A 281 -5.67 -2.25 -13.17
C ALA A 281 -4.25 -2.08 -12.61
N ALA A 282 -3.26 -1.90 -13.48
CA ALA A 282 -1.86 -1.71 -13.08
C ALA A 282 -1.15 -0.65 -13.92
N GLY A 283 -0.24 0.09 -13.27
CA GLY A 283 0.51 1.16 -13.89
C GLY A 283 1.44 1.84 -12.89
N VAL A 284 1.63 3.14 -13.04
CA VAL A 284 2.32 3.98 -12.05
C VAL A 284 1.47 5.17 -11.66
N VAL A 285 1.73 5.72 -10.48
CA VAL A 285 1.15 6.97 -9.99
C VAL A 285 2.26 7.99 -9.75
N HIS A 286 1.95 9.25 -10.03
CA HIS A 286 2.86 10.36 -9.76
C HIS A 286 2.46 11.07 -8.46
N GLY A 287 3.29 10.88 -7.44
CA GLY A 287 3.09 11.51 -6.15
C GLY A 287 3.85 12.83 -6.02
N GLN A 288 3.13 13.90 -5.69
CA GLN A 288 3.70 15.23 -5.49
C GLN A 288 4.35 15.41 -4.12
N GLN A 289 3.90 14.69 -3.10
CA GLN A 289 4.41 14.77 -1.72
C GLN A 289 4.24 13.40 -1.02
N CYS A 290 5.05 12.43 -1.43
CA CYS A 290 4.98 11.08 -0.88
C CYS A 290 5.69 11.01 0.48
N PRO A 291 5.01 10.59 1.57
CA PRO A 291 5.67 10.34 2.85
C PRO A 291 6.70 9.22 2.75
N LEU A 292 7.83 9.44 3.40
CA LEU A 292 8.78 8.40 3.76
C LEU A 292 8.21 7.64 4.97
N VAL A 293 7.69 6.43 4.74
CA VAL A 293 6.99 5.61 5.75
C VAL A 293 7.93 4.67 6.49
N SER A 294 9.07 4.33 5.88
CA SER A 294 10.17 3.63 6.53
C SER A 294 11.48 4.02 5.85
N SER A 295 12.62 3.60 6.41
CA SER A 295 13.93 3.86 5.82
C SER A 295 13.97 3.32 4.38
N GLY A 296 14.16 4.21 3.41
CA GLY A 296 14.17 3.84 2.00
C GLY A 296 12.80 3.56 1.35
N VAL A 297 11.66 3.78 2.01
CA VAL A 297 10.34 3.48 1.42
C VAL A 297 9.44 4.71 1.43
N ILE A 298 9.03 5.12 0.25
CA ILE A 298 8.03 6.17 0.06
C ILE A 298 6.66 5.53 -0.24
N GLU A 299 5.60 6.13 0.26
CA GLU A 299 4.22 5.68 0.03
C GLU A 299 3.40 6.78 -0.66
N HIS A 300 2.50 6.39 -1.54
CA HIS A 300 1.38 7.19 -1.99
C HIS A 300 0.08 6.48 -1.59
N ARG A 301 -0.79 7.17 -0.86
CA ARG A 301 -2.12 6.70 -0.50
C ARG A 301 -3.14 7.69 -1.03
N ALA A 302 -3.95 7.26 -1.99
CA ALA A 302 -5.09 8.03 -2.44
C ALA A 302 -6.20 8.00 -1.38
N ALA A 303 -7.02 9.05 -1.32
CA ALA A 303 -8.18 9.07 -0.42
C ALA A 303 -9.31 8.18 -0.95
N ASP A 304 -9.42 8.06 -2.26
CA ASP A 304 -10.39 7.25 -2.98
C ASP A 304 -9.65 6.40 -4.01
N ALA A 305 -9.84 5.08 -3.95
CA ALA A 305 -9.21 4.15 -4.88
C ALA A 305 -9.63 4.44 -6.33
N SER A 306 -10.90 4.82 -6.55
CA SER A 306 -11.49 5.04 -7.87
C SER A 306 -10.96 6.29 -8.56
N ALA A 307 -10.49 7.27 -7.79
CA ALA A 307 -9.97 8.54 -8.26
C ALA A 307 -8.45 8.53 -8.57
N VAL A 308 -7.79 7.37 -8.48
CA VAL A 308 -6.36 7.25 -8.78
C VAL A 308 -6.13 7.31 -10.28
N ASP A 309 -5.39 8.33 -10.73
CA ASP A 309 -4.94 8.46 -12.11
C ASP A 309 -3.74 7.53 -12.35
N ILE A 310 -3.99 6.43 -13.09
CA ILE A 310 -2.99 5.40 -13.38
C ILE A 310 -2.34 5.74 -14.73
N HIS A 311 -1.03 6.00 -14.71
CA HIS A 311 -0.26 6.33 -15.90
C HIS A 311 0.50 5.11 -16.46
N PRO A 312 0.73 5.09 -17.78
CA PRO A 312 1.51 4.03 -18.42
C PRO A 312 3.00 4.12 -18.06
N HIS A 313 3.67 2.98 -17.94
CA HIS A 313 5.12 2.93 -17.71
C HIS A 313 5.77 1.72 -18.39
N PRO A 314 7.00 1.84 -18.92
CA PRO A 314 7.70 0.75 -19.64
C PRO A 314 7.83 -0.56 -18.86
N LEU A 315 8.01 -0.46 -17.54
CA LEU A 315 8.21 -1.62 -16.67
C LEU A 315 6.92 -2.34 -16.24
N VAL A 316 5.74 -1.83 -16.58
CA VAL A 316 4.46 -2.43 -16.13
C VAL A 316 4.27 -3.81 -16.73
N ALA A 317 4.41 -3.95 -18.05
CA ALA A 317 4.26 -5.24 -18.71
C ALA A 317 5.35 -6.26 -18.28
N PRO A 318 6.66 -5.92 -18.24
CA PRO A 318 7.68 -6.83 -17.70
C PRO A 318 7.42 -7.25 -16.25
N ALA A 319 7.02 -6.31 -15.38
CA ALA A 319 6.72 -6.61 -13.99
C ALA A 319 5.52 -7.57 -13.84
N PHE A 320 4.47 -7.34 -14.62
CA PHE A 320 3.30 -8.20 -14.61
C PHE A 320 3.58 -9.59 -15.18
N ARG A 321 4.47 -9.69 -16.18
CA ARG A 321 4.87 -10.98 -16.76
C ARG A 321 5.50 -11.87 -15.69
N ILE A 322 6.55 -11.43 -14.99
CA ILE A 322 7.21 -12.30 -13.99
C ILE A 322 6.46 -12.42 -12.65
N LEU A 323 5.27 -11.83 -12.53
CA LEU A 323 4.47 -11.80 -11.31
C LEU A 323 4.20 -13.18 -10.68
N PRO A 324 3.83 -14.24 -11.45
CA PRO A 324 3.57 -15.56 -10.87
C PRO A 324 4.78 -16.16 -10.17
N GLU A 325 5.99 -15.96 -10.71
CA GLU A 325 7.22 -16.47 -10.07
C GLU A 325 7.55 -15.72 -8.79
N ILE A 326 7.23 -14.42 -8.73
CA ILE A 326 7.40 -13.64 -7.50
C ILE A 326 6.40 -14.15 -6.46
N LEU A 327 5.13 -14.32 -6.83
CA LEU A 327 4.08 -14.84 -5.96
C LEU A 327 4.43 -16.22 -5.40
N PHE A 328 4.93 -17.12 -6.26
CA PHE A 328 5.41 -18.43 -5.83
C PHE A 328 6.50 -18.30 -4.76
N GLY A 329 7.56 -17.52 -5.03
CA GLY A 329 8.62 -17.33 -4.05
C GLY A 329 8.17 -16.64 -2.75
N LEU A 330 7.21 -15.72 -2.82
CA LEU A 330 6.61 -15.13 -1.61
C LEU A 330 5.85 -16.16 -0.79
N ALA A 331 5.19 -17.12 -1.44
CA ALA A 331 4.55 -18.25 -0.78
C ALA A 331 5.58 -19.19 -0.16
N GLU A 332 6.67 -19.53 -0.86
CA GLU A 332 7.75 -20.39 -0.34
C GLU A 332 8.40 -19.80 0.92
N MET A 333 8.69 -18.50 0.90
CA MET A 333 9.30 -17.80 2.03
C MET A 333 8.31 -17.48 3.14
N ASN A 334 7.01 -17.73 2.95
CA ASN A 334 5.94 -17.25 3.82
C ASN A 334 6.06 -15.74 4.12
N ALA A 335 6.39 -14.96 3.08
CA ALA A 335 6.72 -13.54 3.17
C ALA A 335 5.49 -12.62 3.12
N THR A 336 4.29 -13.19 3.04
CA THR A 336 3.05 -12.43 3.08
C THR A 336 2.60 -12.28 4.53
N ASN A 337 2.68 -11.07 5.09
CA ASN A 337 2.21 -10.78 6.46
C ASN A 337 0.68 -10.66 6.55
N GLY A 338 -0.04 -11.12 5.53
CA GLY A 338 -1.48 -10.96 5.39
C GLY A 338 -2.27 -12.07 6.06
N PRO A 339 -3.37 -11.77 6.77
CA PRO A 339 -4.27 -12.79 7.29
C PRO A 339 -4.82 -13.65 6.14
N THR A 340 -4.62 -14.96 6.22
CA THR A 340 -5.15 -15.94 5.25
C THR A 340 -6.51 -16.48 5.67
N TRP A 341 -6.71 -16.71 6.98
CA TRP A 341 -7.91 -17.35 7.51
C TRP A 341 -9.18 -16.55 7.25
N ASP A 342 -10.20 -17.21 6.68
CA ASP A 342 -11.48 -16.64 6.24
C ASP A 342 -11.33 -15.35 5.38
N ASN A 343 -10.23 -15.27 4.62
CA ASN A 343 -9.86 -14.07 3.87
C ASN A 343 -9.16 -14.39 2.54
N LEU A 344 -9.62 -15.45 1.84
CA LEU A 344 -9.02 -15.88 0.57
C LEU A 344 -8.93 -14.73 -0.45
N SER A 345 -10.04 -14.05 -0.74
CA SER A 345 -10.06 -12.92 -1.69
C SER A 345 -9.11 -11.80 -1.28
N GLY A 346 -9.12 -11.41 -0.01
CA GLY A 346 -8.26 -10.35 0.49
C GLY A 346 -6.78 -10.67 0.45
N HIS A 347 -6.45 -11.93 0.76
CA HIS A 347 -5.11 -12.44 0.60
C HIS A 347 -4.66 -12.40 -0.87
N VAL A 348 -5.51 -12.82 -1.83
CA VAL A 348 -5.20 -12.74 -3.26
C VAL A 348 -4.94 -11.29 -3.69
N VAL A 349 -5.83 -10.35 -3.35
CA VAL A 349 -5.66 -8.92 -3.68
C VAL A 349 -4.35 -8.37 -3.12
N GLY A 350 -4.10 -8.60 -1.83
CA GLY A 350 -2.92 -8.07 -1.15
C GLY A 350 -1.62 -8.70 -1.65
N SER A 351 -1.58 -10.02 -1.81
CA SER A 351 -0.39 -10.73 -2.31
C SER A 351 -0.02 -10.29 -3.73
N TRP A 352 -1.01 -10.13 -4.61
CA TRP A 352 -0.79 -9.64 -5.97
C TRP A 352 -0.31 -8.19 -6.02
N SER A 353 -0.93 -7.31 -5.24
CA SER A 353 -0.50 -5.91 -5.18
C SER A 353 0.92 -5.79 -4.64
N LEU A 354 1.25 -6.53 -3.56
CA LEU A 354 2.60 -6.58 -3.01
C LEU A 354 3.60 -7.09 -4.03
N ALA A 355 3.30 -8.23 -4.66
CA ALA A 355 4.18 -8.85 -5.64
C ALA A 355 4.43 -7.89 -6.82
N PHE A 356 3.40 -7.28 -7.41
CA PHE A 356 3.56 -6.36 -8.53
C PHE A 356 4.43 -5.16 -8.17
N GLN A 357 4.15 -4.54 -7.02
CA GLN A 357 4.93 -3.41 -6.56
C GLN A 357 6.38 -3.81 -6.31
N ALA A 358 6.63 -4.95 -5.67
CA ALA A 358 7.97 -5.45 -5.41
C ALA A 358 8.74 -5.76 -6.70
N THR A 359 8.08 -6.39 -7.67
CA THR A 359 8.64 -6.67 -8.99
C THR A 359 9.02 -5.39 -9.73
N TRP A 360 8.12 -4.41 -9.77
CA TRP A 360 8.39 -3.14 -10.44
C TRP A 360 9.56 -2.42 -9.79
N ASN A 361 9.65 -2.41 -8.46
CA ASN A 361 10.78 -1.83 -7.73
C ASN A 361 12.10 -2.52 -8.10
N ALA A 362 12.14 -3.86 -8.06
CA ALA A 362 13.34 -4.61 -8.41
C ALA A 362 13.78 -4.40 -9.87
N LEU A 363 12.83 -4.36 -10.81
CA LEU A 363 13.11 -4.04 -12.20
C LEU A 363 13.57 -2.60 -12.38
N ASN A 364 12.98 -1.64 -11.65
CA ASN A 364 13.36 -0.24 -11.74
C ASN A 364 14.81 -0.03 -11.29
N ASP A 365 15.21 -0.69 -10.21
CA ASP A 365 16.58 -0.63 -9.72
C ASP A 365 17.54 -1.45 -10.58
N TRP A 366 17.13 -2.59 -11.12
CA TRP A 366 17.97 -3.41 -12.00
C TRP A 366 18.28 -2.69 -13.32
N CYS A 367 17.28 -2.02 -13.89
CA CYS A 367 17.38 -1.27 -15.14
C CYS A 367 17.76 0.20 -14.92
N GLU A 368 18.32 0.58 -13.77
CA GLU A 368 18.70 1.95 -13.48
C GLU A 368 19.76 2.45 -14.48
N THR A 369 19.44 3.54 -15.18
CA THR A 369 20.38 4.21 -16.10
C THR A 369 20.74 5.62 -15.66
N GLY A 370 20.10 6.11 -14.60
CA GLY A 370 20.31 7.44 -14.04
C GLY A 370 19.37 7.69 -12.87
N ALA A 371 19.35 8.91 -12.36
CA ALA A 371 18.48 9.29 -11.27
C ALA A 371 17.85 10.68 -11.47
N ALA A 372 16.62 10.84 -11.00
CA ALA A 372 15.92 12.11 -10.96
C ALA A 372 16.10 12.77 -9.58
N ALA A 373 16.45 14.05 -9.56
CA ALA A 373 16.50 14.82 -8.33
C ALA A 373 15.07 15.11 -7.83
N ALA A 374 14.82 14.83 -6.57
CA ALA A 374 13.56 15.12 -5.88
C ALA A 374 13.79 16.05 -4.69
N ALA A 375 12.94 17.04 -4.52
CA ALA A 375 12.96 17.91 -3.36
C ALA A 375 12.44 17.15 -2.12
N VAL A 376 13.09 17.39 -0.98
CA VAL A 376 12.74 16.79 0.31
C VAL A 376 12.19 17.87 1.24
N ARG A 377 11.02 17.61 1.83
CA ARG A 377 10.47 18.41 2.93
C ARG A 377 10.56 17.62 4.22
N VAL A 378 11.28 18.14 5.20
CA VAL A 378 11.51 17.47 6.47
C VAL A 378 10.48 17.89 7.52
N PRO A 379 10.06 16.99 8.42
CA PRO A 379 9.18 17.34 9.52
C PRO A 379 9.96 18.11 10.58
N VAL A 380 9.46 19.29 10.93
CA VAL A 380 9.99 20.11 12.02
C VAL A 380 8.96 20.13 13.15
N PRO A 381 9.35 19.76 14.38
CA PRO A 381 8.47 19.88 15.54
C PRO A 381 7.96 21.32 15.67
N SER A 382 6.65 21.45 15.79
CA SER A 382 5.97 22.72 16.00
C SER A 382 4.88 22.55 17.05
N VAL A 383 4.36 23.66 17.56
CA VAL A 383 3.27 23.62 18.53
C VAL A 383 2.12 24.41 17.95
N ARG A 384 0.93 23.79 17.89
CA ARG A 384 -0.29 24.43 17.44
C ARG A 384 -1.19 24.71 18.64
N ALA A 385 -1.56 25.98 18.83
CA ALA A 385 -2.61 26.34 19.76
C ALA A 385 -3.97 25.85 19.22
N GLN A 386 -4.66 25.00 19.97
CA GLN A 386 -6.05 24.66 19.73
C GLN A 386 -6.90 25.19 20.87
N VAL A 387 -7.97 25.87 20.51
CA VAL A 387 -8.86 26.49 21.48
C VAL A 387 -10.08 25.59 21.71
N ALA A 388 -10.25 25.11 22.93
CA ALA A 388 -11.39 24.28 23.32
C ALA A 388 -12.66 25.14 23.40
N ARG A 389 -13.52 25.05 22.38
CA ARG A 389 -14.75 25.84 22.26
C ARG A 389 -15.70 25.66 23.45
N GLU A 390 -15.70 24.46 24.03
CA GLU A 390 -16.48 24.11 25.24
C GLU A 390 -16.08 24.91 26.47
N ARG A 391 -14.84 25.42 26.53
CA ARG A 391 -14.30 26.15 27.68
C ARG A 391 -14.43 27.68 27.56
N ILE A 392 -14.73 28.20 26.36
CA ILE A 392 -14.93 29.65 26.14
C ILE A 392 -16.40 30.05 26.38
N GLY A 393 -17.34 29.15 26.13
CA GLY A 393 -18.76 29.39 26.34
C GLY A 393 -19.20 28.86 27.70
N GLY A 394 -19.21 29.71 28.73
CA GLY A 394 -19.86 29.38 29.99
C GLY A 394 -21.28 28.85 29.74
N LYS A 395 -21.52 27.59 30.15
CA LYS A 395 -22.80 26.87 30.21
C LYS A 395 -23.98 27.57 29.51
N LYS A 396 -24.23 27.23 28.24
CA LYS A 396 -25.61 26.98 27.83
C LYS A 396 -25.84 25.49 27.99
N LYS A 397 -26.69 25.12 28.96
CA LYS A 397 -27.21 23.76 29.12
C LYS A 397 -27.70 23.27 27.75
N SER A 398 -26.92 22.40 27.11
CA SER A 398 -27.43 21.54 26.06
C SER A 398 -28.14 20.40 26.77
N THR A 399 -29.45 20.55 26.94
CA THR A 399 -30.31 19.40 27.21
C THR A 399 -30.37 18.61 25.90
N ARG A 400 -29.57 17.55 25.77
CA ARG A 400 -29.92 16.46 24.85
C ARG A 400 -30.17 15.22 25.69
N LEU A 401 -31.43 14.81 25.62
CA LEU A 401 -31.97 13.59 26.18
C LEU A 401 -31.13 12.39 25.75
N SER A 402 -30.93 11.51 26.73
CA SER A 402 -30.84 10.08 26.56
C SER A 402 -31.85 9.52 25.57
N GLN A 403 -31.38 8.71 24.62
CA GLN A 403 -32.09 7.50 24.22
C GLN A 403 -31.07 6.37 24.04
N LEU A 404 -30.97 5.59 25.11
CA LEU A 404 -30.63 4.17 25.12
C LEU A 404 -31.90 3.41 24.75
N HIS A 405 -31.83 2.56 23.73
CA HIS A 405 -32.60 1.33 23.39
C HIS A 405 -32.39 1.15 21.87
N GLY A 406 -32.03 0.01 21.31
CA GLY A 406 -31.83 -1.36 21.79
C GLY A 406 -31.55 -2.23 20.56
N GLU A 407 -30.98 -3.41 20.82
CA GLU A 407 -30.60 -4.50 19.89
C GLU A 407 -29.29 -4.35 19.10
#